data_AF-A0A7D7MCA6-F1
#
_entry.id   AF-A0A7D7MCA6-F1
#
_cell.length_a   1.000
_cell.length_b   1.000
_cell.length_c   1.000
_cell.angle_alpha   90.00
_cell.angle_beta   90.00
_cell.angle_gamma   90.00
#
_symmetry.space_group_name_H-M   'P 1'
#
loop_
_entity.id
_entity.type
_entity.pdbx_description
1 polymer ?
#
loop_
_entity_poly.entity_id
_entity_poly.type
_entity_poly.pdbx_seq_one_letter_code
_entity_poly.pdbx_strand_id
1 'polypeptide(L)'
;MKKYLYLLTLFIAILVLGACNSEAENKGDTEQSSENNKVFNEEDITRAEEVLIFLNERMAELEEKVNKSIQNEEIVIEDEASFNTQVQELADEIVFKKLAEEFDGVIAFEGAAGENENIYFNKTSSEPCSLGHCEYDGIETMQVDVNAGGTEEYKSSHFSMTELIFEEAKYSYESDEEEQSSEIHFVKSKEDKLVLAQHPALDIHQSI
;
A
#
# COMPACT_ATOMS: atom_id res chain seq x y z
N MET A 1 47.28 -20.76 -43.82
CA MET A 1 46.00 -20.49 -43.13
C MET A 1 46.19 -20.00 -41.69
N LYS A 2 47.10 -19.05 -41.42
CA LYS A 2 47.24 -18.40 -40.10
C LYS A 2 46.94 -16.89 -40.14
N LYS A 3 46.88 -16.27 -41.33
CA LYS A 3 46.55 -14.84 -41.48
C LYS A 3 45.04 -14.54 -41.41
N TYR A 4 44.18 -15.52 -41.71
CA TYR A 4 42.73 -15.37 -41.61
C TYR A 4 42.18 -15.60 -40.20
N LEU A 5 42.95 -16.28 -39.33
CA LEU A 5 42.54 -16.50 -37.93
C LEU A 5 42.65 -15.21 -37.11
N TYR A 6 43.68 -14.38 -37.36
CA TYR A 6 43.85 -13.09 -36.69
C TYR A 6 42.80 -12.05 -37.09
N LEU A 7 42.31 -12.09 -38.33
CA LEU A 7 41.23 -11.21 -38.81
C LEU A 7 39.87 -11.54 -38.15
N LEU A 8 39.62 -12.83 -37.88
CA LEU A 8 38.40 -13.29 -37.24
C LEU A 8 38.37 -12.97 -35.74
N THR A 9 39.51 -13.07 -35.05
CA THR A 9 39.63 -12.65 -33.64
C THR A 9 39.57 -11.12 -33.48
N LEU A 10 40.07 -10.34 -34.44
CA LEU A 10 39.98 -8.88 -34.41
C LEU A 10 38.53 -8.41 -34.58
N PHE A 11 37.73 -9.10 -35.40
CA PHE A 11 36.33 -8.78 -35.63
C PHE A 11 35.44 -9.01 -34.40
N ILE A 12 35.74 -10.04 -33.60
CA ILE A 12 35.01 -10.34 -32.37
C ILE A 12 35.33 -9.33 -31.26
N ALA A 13 36.57 -8.84 -31.18
CA ALA A 13 36.95 -7.82 -30.19
C ALA A 13 36.29 -6.46 -30.42
N ILE A 14 35.98 -6.10 -31.67
CA ILE A 14 35.26 -4.84 -32.01
C ILE A 14 33.77 -4.96 -31.67
N LEU A 15 33.17 -6.15 -31.79
CA LEU A 15 31.76 -6.40 -31.42
C LEU A 15 31.52 -6.34 -29.90
N VAL A 16 32.51 -6.70 -29.07
CA VAL A 16 32.39 -6.62 -27.61
C VAL A 16 32.60 -5.18 -27.10
N LEU A 17 33.34 -4.34 -27.82
CA LEU A 17 33.54 -2.92 -27.46
C LEU A 17 32.45 -1.98 -27.98
N GLY A 18 31.62 -2.41 -28.95
CA GLY A 18 30.45 -1.68 -29.43
C GLY A 18 29.17 -1.89 -28.60
N ALA A 19 29.15 -2.87 -27.69
CA ALA A 19 28.00 -3.17 -26.83
C ALA A 19 27.98 -2.40 -25.50
N CYS A 20 28.96 -1.53 -25.24
CA CYS A 20 29.03 -0.72 -24.02
C CYS A 20 29.17 0.79 -24.26
N ASN A 21 28.94 1.29 -25.48
CA ASN A 21 28.85 2.73 -25.70
C ASN A 21 27.98 3.09 -26.91
N SER A 22 26.67 3.10 -26.71
CA SER A 22 25.73 3.84 -27.56
C SER A 22 24.55 4.32 -26.73
N GLU A 23 24.76 5.41 -26.02
CA GLU A 23 23.71 6.40 -25.82
C GLU A 23 23.37 7.05 -27.17
N ALA A 24 22.07 7.32 -27.34
CA ALA A 24 21.45 8.26 -28.27
C ALA A 24 21.56 7.96 -29.79
N GLU A 25 20.52 7.30 -30.31
CA GLU A 25 19.53 7.88 -31.24
C GLU A 25 18.83 6.74 -31.96
N ASN A 26 17.74 6.25 -31.36
CA ASN A 26 16.63 5.72 -32.13
C ASN A 26 15.35 6.16 -31.43
N LYS A 27 14.97 7.42 -31.67
CA LYS A 27 13.57 7.83 -31.59
C LYS A 27 12.82 6.99 -32.62
N GLY A 28 12.44 5.78 -32.20
CA GLY A 28 11.17 5.25 -32.64
C GLY A 28 10.15 6.22 -32.11
N ASP A 29 9.72 7.14 -32.97
CA ASP A 29 8.43 7.82 -32.84
C ASP A 29 7.39 6.71 -32.70
N THR A 30 7.21 6.23 -31.47
CA THR A 30 5.88 5.87 -31.02
C THR A 30 5.21 7.22 -31.01
N GLU A 31 4.50 7.51 -32.10
CA GLU A 31 3.46 8.53 -32.10
C GLU A 31 2.70 8.30 -30.80
N GLN A 32 3.01 9.17 -29.84
CA GLN A 32 2.18 9.48 -28.71
C GLN A 32 0.90 9.97 -29.38
N SER A 33 0.02 9.03 -29.73
CA SER A 33 -1.31 9.33 -30.22
C SER A 33 -1.91 10.17 -29.12
N SER A 34 -2.01 11.45 -29.40
CA SER A 34 -2.56 12.49 -28.55
C SER A 34 -4.07 12.31 -28.43
N GLU A 35 -4.48 11.17 -27.89
CA GLU A 35 -5.76 11.00 -27.22
C GLU A 35 -5.43 10.70 -25.76
N ASN A 36 -5.60 11.74 -24.95
CA ASN A 36 -5.34 11.78 -23.53
C ASN A 36 -6.38 10.91 -22.79
N ASN A 37 -6.33 9.59 -22.95
CA ASN A 37 -7.17 8.66 -22.20
C ASN A 37 -6.51 8.34 -20.86
N LYS A 38 -6.51 9.33 -19.95
CA LYS A 38 -6.30 9.07 -18.52
C LYS A 38 -7.42 8.14 -18.03
N VAL A 39 -7.06 7.09 -17.31
CA VAL A 39 -8.04 6.14 -16.74
C VAL A 39 -8.64 6.72 -15.45
N PHE A 40 -7.84 7.48 -14.70
CA PHE A 40 -8.27 8.21 -13.51
C PHE A 40 -8.49 9.69 -13.83
N ASN A 41 -9.61 10.22 -13.36
CA ASN A 41 -9.94 11.64 -13.45
C ASN A 41 -9.72 12.34 -12.08
N GLU A 42 -9.92 13.66 -12.03
CA GLU A 42 -9.74 14.43 -10.77
C GLU A 42 -10.71 14.01 -9.67
N GLU A 43 -11.94 13.61 -10.02
CA GLU A 43 -12.93 13.12 -9.06
C GLU A 43 -12.51 11.78 -8.43
N ASP A 44 -11.84 10.92 -9.20
CA ASP A 44 -11.26 9.68 -8.71
C ASP A 44 -10.13 9.95 -7.70
N ILE A 45 -9.26 10.93 -7.99
CA ILE A 45 -8.16 11.31 -7.10
C ILE A 45 -8.70 11.90 -5.79
N THR A 46 -9.65 12.84 -5.88
CA THR A 46 -10.29 13.43 -4.69
C THR A 46 -10.97 12.36 -3.83
N ARG A 47 -11.65 11.39 -4.45
CA ARG A 47 -12.26 10.27 -3.71
C ARG A 47 -11.23 9.39 -3.02
N ALA A 48 -10.11 9.10 -3.69
CA ALA A 48 -9.02 8.34 -3.08
C ALA A 48 -8.47 9.08 -1.86
N GLU A 49 -8.30 10.40 -1.94
CA GLU A 49 -7.88 11.24 -0.80
C GLU A 49 -8.90 11.21 0.35
N GLU A 50 -10.19 11.38 0.05
CA GLU A 50 -11.26 11.34 1.06
C GLU A 50 -11.27 10.01 1.83
N VAL A 51 -11.02 8.91 1.13
CA VAL A 51 -10.95 7.57 1.72
C VAL A 51 -9.75 7.44 2.65
N LEU A 52 -8.58 7.95 2.24
CA LEU A 52 -7.37 7.90 3.06
C LEU A 52 -7.51 8.75 4.32
N ILE A 53 -8.06 9.96 4.20
CA ILE A 53 -8.38 10.81 5.35
C ILE A 53 -9.33 10.10 6.30
N PHE A 54 -10.40 9.51 5.77
CA PHE A 54 -11.35 8.76 6.57
C PHE A 54 -10.70 7.58 7.29
N LEU A 55 -9.88 6.79 6.61
CA LEU A 55 -9.17 5.66 7.20
C LEU A 55 -8.28 6.12 8.36
N ASN A 56 -7.52 7.20 8.19
CA ASN A 56 -6.70 7.76 9.27
C ASN A 56 -7.53 8.15 10.50
N GLU A 57 -8.67 8.83 10.29
CA GLU A 57 -9.55 9.22 11.39
C GLU A 57 -10.13 8.00 12.12
N ARG A 58 -10.51 6.95 11.39
CA ARG A 58 -11.05 5.71 11.99
C ARG A 58 -9.96 4.91 12.71
N MET A 59 -8.74 4.88 12.19
CA MET A 59 -7.58 4.23 12.82
C MET A 59 -7.23 4.89 14.17
N ALA A 60 -7.19 6.21 14.20
CA ALA A 60 -6.96 6.96 15.46
C ALA A 60 -8.07 6.70 16.49
N GLU A 61 -9.34 6.62 16.06
CA GLU A 61 -10.46 6.28 16.94
C GLU A 61 -10.35 4.84 17.48
N LEU A 62 -9.93 3.90 16.63
CA LEU A 62 -9.69 2.52 17.04
C LEU A 62 -8.61 2.44 18.13
N GLU A 63 -7.48 3.12 17.94
CA GLU A 63 -6.40 3.17 18.91
C GLU A 63 -6.87 3.70 20.26
N GLU A 64 -7.55 4.86 20.27
CA GLU A 64 -8.10 5.44 21.50
C GLU A 64 -9.04 4.45 22.20
N LYS A 65 -9.92 3.83 21.42
CA LYS A 65 -10.95 2.92 21.94
C LYS A 65 -10.33 1.66 22.54
N VAL A 66 -9.39 1.03 21.85
CA VAL A 66 -8.69 -0.19 22.33
C VAL A 66 -7.93 0.13 23.61
N ASN A 67 -7.13 1.19 23.61
CA ASN A 67 -6.32 1.58 24.77
C ASN A 67 -7.19 1.89 25.99
N LYS A 68 -8.34 2.54 25.78
CA LYS A 68 -9.32 2.79 26.85
C LYS A 68 -9.98 1.51 27.35
N SER A 69 -10.32 0.57 26.47
CA SER A 69 -10.92 -0.71 26.86
C SER A 69 -9.92 -1.62 27.60
N ILE A 70 -8.62 -1.52 27.31
CA ILE A 70 -7.56 -2.16 28.12
C ILE A 70 -7.52 -1.54 29.52
N GLN A 71 -7.50 -0.19 29.63
CA GLN A 71 -7.50 0.51 30.91
C GLN A 71 -8.72 0.20 31.79
N ASN A 72 -9.87 -0.07 31.17
CA ASN A 72 -11.11 -0.42 31.86
C ASN A 72 -11.22 -1.93 32.16
N GLU A 73 -10.20 -2.74 31.84
CA GLU A 73 -10.21 -4.20 31.98
C GLU A 73 -11.31 -4.89 31.14
N GLU A 74 -11.81 -4.23 30.07
CA GLU A 74 -12.78 -4.80 29.12
C GLU A 74 -12.10 -5.71 28.11
N ILE A 75 -10.89 -5.33 27.66
CA ILE A 75 -10.01 -6.18 26.85
C ILE A 75 -8.97 -6.79 27.77
N VAL A 76 -8.92 -8.13 27.78
CA VAL A 76 -7.95 -8.86 28.62
C VAL A 76 -6.79 -9.35 27.76
N ILE A 77 -5.58 -9.02 28.20
CA ILE A 77 -4.32 -9.36 27.54
C ILE A 77 -3.82 -10.69 28.14
N GLU A 78 -4.58 -11.77 27.93
CA GLU A 78 -4.22 -13.11 28.44
C GLU A 78 -3.27 -13.84 27.48
N ASP A 79 -3.55 -13.74 26.19
CA ASP A 79 -2.75 -14.30 25.12
C ASP A 79 -2.90 -13.48 23.83
N GLU A 80 -1.90 -13.59 22.95
CA GLU A 80 -1.81 -12.80 21.72
C GLU A 80 -2.96 -13.06 20.74
N ALA A 81 -3.45 -14.29 20.61
CA ALA A 81 -4.49 -14.61 19.65
C ALA A 81 -5.84 -14.03 20.10
N SER A 82 -6.15 -14.16 21.39
CA SER A 82 -7.34 -13.56 22.00
C SER A 82 -7.31 -12.03 21.92
N PHE A 83 -6.16 -11.41 22.21
CA PHE A 83 -6.00 -9.96 22.09
C PHE A 83 -6.22 -9.47 20.66
N ASN A 84 -5.55 -10.10 19.67
CA ASN A 84 -5.69 -9.73 18.28
C ASN A 84 -7.14 -9.87 17.79
N THR A 85 -7.85 -10.92 18.24
CA THR A 85 -9.27 -11.12 17.89
C THR A 85 -10.14 -9.98 18.43
N GLN A 86 -9.96 -9.59 19.70
CA GLN A 86 -10.74 -8.50 20.31
C GLN A 86 -10.46 -7.15 19.64
N VAL A 87 -9.20 -6.87 19.29
CA VAL A 87 -8.83 -5.65 18.54
C VAL A 87 -9.46 -5.67 17.15
N GLN A 88 -9.43 -6.82 16.46
CA GLN A 88 -10.03 -6.96 15.14
C GLN A 88 -11.56 -6.81 15.17
N GLU A 89 -12.25 -7.32 16.20
CA GLU A 89 -13.70 -7.10 16.35
C GLU A 89 -14.06 -5.61 16.48
N LEU A 90 -13.22 -4.82 17.16
CA LEU A 90 -13.38 -3.36 17.23
C LEU A 90 -13.03 -2.68 15.91
N ALA A 91 -12.00 -3.15 15.22
CA ALA A 91 -11.63 -2.68 13.88
C ALA A 91 -12.78 -2.85 12.87
N ASP A 92 -13.44 -4.02 12.90
CA ASP A 92 -14.60 -4.31 12.06
C ASP A 92 -15.73 -3.30 12.29
N GLU A 93 -15.99 -2.92 13.54
CA GLU A 93 -17.05 -1.95 13.87
C GLU A 93 -16.67 -0.51 13.52
N ILE A 94 -15.46 -0.08 13.86
CA ILE A 94 -15.02 1.32 13.81
C ILE A 94 -14.52 1.69 12.42
N VAL A 95 -13.81 0.79 11.75
CA VAL A 95 -13.13 1.04 10.48
C VAL A 95 -13.94 0.43 9.34
N PHE A 96 -13.97 -0.90 9.22
CA PHE A 96 -14.43 -1.57 8.00
C PHE A 96 -15.93 -1.39 7.74
N LYS A 97 -16.77 -1.57 8.76
CA LYS A 97 -18.21 -1.33 8.63
C LYS A 97 -18.51 0.11 8.24
N LYS A 98 -17.82 1.08 8.85
CA LYS A 98 -18.03 2.50 8.60
C LYS A 98 -17.55 2.90 7.20
N LEU A 99 -16.42 2.34 6.77
CA LEU A 99 -15.89 2.50 5.43
C LEU A 99 -16.86 1.98 4.37
N ALA A 100 -17.43 0.80 4.59
CA ALA A 100 -18.45 0.23 3.72
C ALA A 100 -19.76 1.04 3.71
N GLU A 101 -20.15 1.63 4.85
CA GLU A 101 -21.34 2.49 4.94
C GLU A 101 -21.16 3.84 4.22
N GLU A 102 -20.02 4.51 4.40
CA GLU A 102 -19.76 5.86 3.88
C GLU A 102 -19.37 5.86 2.40
N PHE A 103 -18.64 4.84 1.96
CA PHE A 103 -18.14 4.72 0.60
C PHE A 103 -18.80 3.58 -0.18
N ASP A 104 -20.02 3.20 0.19
CA ASP A 104 -20.81 2.19 -0.53
C ASP A 104 -20.91 2.53 -2.01
N GLY A 105 -20.55 1.57 -2.87
CA GLY A 105 -20.55 1.73 -4.31
C GLY A 105 -19.47 2.67 -4.88
N VAL A 106 -18.64 3.30 -4.04
CA VAL A 106 -17.48 4.12 -4.44
C VAL A 106 -16.20 3.30 -4.35
N ILE A 107 -16.04 2.56 -3.25
CA ILE A 107 -14.95 1.60 -3.06
C ILE A 107 -15.49 0.18 -3.03
N ALA A 108 -14.85 -0.71 -3.78
CA ALA A 108 -14.99 -2.15 -3.57
C ALA A 108 -13.78 -2.67 -2.76
N PHE A 109 -14.05 -3.45 -1.72
CA PHE A 109 -13.08 -4.36 -1.12
C PHE A 109 -13.37 -5.74 -1.70
N GLU A 110 -12.40 -6.34 -2.40
CA GLU A 110 -12.59 -7.68 -2.96
C GLU A 110 -12.26 -8.74 -1.90
N GLY A 111 -13.28 -9.15 -1.14
CA GLY A 111 -13.19 -10.22 -0.14
C GLY A 111 -14.58 -10.60 0.39
N ALA A 112 -14.75 -11.81 0.93
CA ALA A 112 -15.96 -12.10 1.71
C ALA A 112 -15.90 -11.31 3.03
N ALA A 113 -17.02 -10.69 3.43
CA ALA A 113 -17.13 -10.02 4.72
C ALA A 113 -16.66 -10.97 5.83
N GLY A 114 -15.59 -10.58 6.54
CA GLY A 114 -15.00 -11.36 7.63
C GLY A 114 -13.93 -12.39 7.23
N GLU A 115 -13.48 -12.46 5.97
CA GLU A 115 -12.40 -13.38 5.60
C GLU A 115 -11.02 -12.73 5.39
N ASN A 116 -10.89 -11.45 5.03
CA ASN A 116 -9.56 -10.93 4.61
C ASN A 116 -9.29 -9.43 4.84
N GLU A 117 -9.88 -8.80 5.86
CA GLU A 117 -9.61 -7.39 6.18
C GLU A 117 -9.03 -7.31 7.59
N ASN A 118 -7.70 -7.25 7.69
CA ASN A 118 -7.02 -7.11 8.99
C ASN A 118 -6.35 -5.76 9.10
N ILE A 119 -6.32 -5.22 10.31
CA ILE A 119 -5.54 -4.02 10.62
C ILE A 119 -4.21 -4.43 11.22
N TYR A 120 -3.13 -3.86 10.70
CA TYR A 120 -1.81 -3.96 11.31
C TYR A 120 -1.66 -2.89 12.38
N PHE A 121 -1.21 -3.29 13.57
CA PHE A 121 -0.93 -2.41 14.69
C PHE A 121 0.30 -2.92 15.46
N ASN A 122 1.01 -1.98 16.09
CA ASN A 122 2.08 -2.29 17.02
C ASN A 122 1.49 -2.47 18.42
N LYS A 123 2.02 -3.44 19.18
CA LYS A 123 1.68 -3.59 20.60
C LYS A 123 2.65 -2.80 21.43
N THR A 124 2.14 -2.02 22.38
CA THR A 124 2.96 -1.26 23.32
C THR A 124 3.16 -2.05 24.62
N SER A 125 4.31 -1.84 25.26
CA SER A 125 4.64 -2.49 26.52
C SER A 125 5.48 -1.53 27.36
N SER A 126 4.98 -1.13 28.53
CA SER A 126 5.75 -0.37 29.51
C SER A 126 6.78 -1.22 30.26
N GLU A 127 6.66 -2.55 30.23
CA GLU A 127 7.62 -3.48 30.84
C GLU A 127 8.47 -4.24 29.80
N PRO A 128 9.73 -4.58 30.11
CA PRO A 128 10.55 -5.40 29.22
C PRO A 128 10.00 -6.83 29.12
N CYS A 129 9.80 -7.31 27.89
CA CYS A 129 9.47 -8.71 27.61
C CYS A 129 10.60 -9.65 28.09
N SER A 130 10.49 -10.14 29.32
CA SER A 130 11.47 -11.08 29.88
C SER A 130 11.00 -12.52 29.66
N LEU A 131 11.88 -13.36 29.11
CA LEU A 131 11.65 -14.80 28.88
C LEU A 131 10.42 -15.17 28.03
N GLY A 132 9.91 -14.25 27.19
CA GLY A 132 8.79 -14.51 26.28
C GLY A 132 7.40 -14.25 26.88
N HIS A 133 7.33 -13.68 28.09
CA HIS A 133 6.11 -13.13 28.64
C HIS A 133 6.16 -11.60 28.48
N CYS A 134 5.35 -11.09 27.56
CA CYS A 134 5.13 -9.65 27.39
C CYS A 134 3.82 -9.28 28.08
N GLU A 135 3.87 -8.31 28.98
CA GLU A 135 2.68 -7.63 29.47
C GLU A 135 2.46 -6.40 28.58
N TYR A 136 1.55 -6.53 27.61
CA TYR A 136 1.18 -5.39 26.76
C TYR A 136 0.24 -4.48 27.54
N ASP A 137 0.30 -3.18 27.27
CA ASP A 137 -0.55 -2.17 27.93
C ASP A 137 -1.34 -1.31 26.94
N GLY A 138 -1.16 -1.55 25.64
CA GLY A 138 -1.83 -0.80 24.59
C GLY A 138 -1.51 -1.29 23.19
N ILE A 139 -2.10 -0.61 22.23
CA ILE A 139 -1.76 -0.67 20.81
C ILE A 139 -1.41 0.71 20.31
N GLU A 140 -0.79 0.70 19.16
CA GLU A 140 -0.50 1.87 18.36
C GLU A 140 -0.78 1.56 16.90
N THR A 141 -1.50 2.48 16.25
CA THR A 141 -1.90 2.35 14.85
C THR A 141 -1.05 3.27 13.98
N MET A 142 -0.86 2.85 12.73
CA MET A 142 -0.07 3.62 11.78
C MET A 142 -0.85 4.85 11.33
N GLN A 143 -0.22 6.03 11.38
CA GLN A 143 -0.74 7.25 10.77
C GLN A 143 -0.18 7.40 9.36
N VAL A 144 -1.02 7.83 8.41
CA VAL A 144 -0.63 8.01 7.00
C VAL A 144 -0.82 9.46 6.57
N ASP A 145 0.26 10.15 6.23
CA ASP A 145 0.19 11.46 5.59
C ASP A 145 0.43 11.32 4.09
N VAL A 146 -0.55 11.72 3.27
CA VAL A 146 -0.42 11.72 1.81
C VAL A 146 -0.26 13.13 1.24
N ASN A 147 0.67 13.27 0.29
CA ASN A 147 0.83 14.48 -0.50
C ASN A 147 0.04 14.35 -1.81
N ALA A 148 -1.09 15.07 -1.92
CA ALA A 148 -1.93 15.14 -3.12
C ALA A 148 -1.17 15.48 -4.41
N GLY A 149 -0.01 16.15 -4.31
CA GLY A 149 0.82 16.53 -5.45
C GLY A 149 1.66 15.40 -6.07
N GLY A 150 1.72 14.22 -5.43
CA GLY A 150 2.55 13.08 -5.83
C GLY A 150 1.73 11.86 -6.23
N THR A 151 0.84 12.01 -7.21
CA THR A 151 0.07 10.90 -7.78
C THR A 151 0.61 10.49 -9.15
N GLU A 152 0.80 9.18 -9.35
CA GLU A 152 1.20 8.59 -10.63
C GLU A 152 0.15 7.61 -11.17
N GLU A 153 0.04 7.50 -12.50
CA GLU A 153 -0.83 6.52 -13.17
C GLU A 153 0.05 5.48 -13.87
N TYR A 154 0.11 4.26 -13.33
CA TYR A 154 0.88 3.16 -13.92
C TYR A 154 0.02 2.36 -14.91
N LYS A 155 0.50 2.24 -16.16
CA LYS A 155 -0.08 1.39 -17.21
C LYS A 155 0.94 0.37 -17.70
N SER A 156 0.64 -0.92 -17.55
CA SER A 156 1.43 -1.98 -18.18
C SER A 156 0.78 -2.45 -19.49
N SER A 157 1.61 -2.76 -20.50
CA SER A 157 1.15 -3.47 -21.70
C SER A 157 1.04 -4.99 -21.50
N HIS A 158 1.59 -5.50 -20.40
CA HIS A 158 1.58 -6.92 -20.04
C HIS A 158 0.49 -7.27 -19.02
N PHE A 159 0.00 -6.28 -18.27
CA PHE A 159 -1.10 -6.43 -17.30
C PHE A 159 -2.28 -5.56 -17.74
N SER A 160 -3.51 -6.06 -17.59
CA SER A 160 -4.72 -5.32 -18.01
C SER A 160 -5.17 -4.25 -17.01
N MET A 161 -4.38 -3.99 -15.98
CA MET A 161 -4.73 -3.14 -14.84
C MET A 161 -3.97 -1.81 -14.91
N THR A 162 -4.68 -0.72 -14.67
CA THR A 162 -4.11 0.62 -14.50
C THR A 162 -4.27 1.00 -13.03
N GLU A 163 -3.19 1.52 -12.42
CA GLU A 163 -3.15 1.85 -11.00
C GLU A 163 -2.95 3.35 -10.79
N LEU A 164 -3.63 3.91 -9.79
CA LEU A 164 -3.37 5.22 -9.21
C LEU A 164 -2.51 5.00 -7.97
N ILE A 165 -1.31 5.59 -7.96
CA ILE A 165 -0.31 5.38 -6.90
C ILE A 165 -0.06 6.71 -6.18
N PHE A 166 -0.11 6.69 -4.85
CA PHE A 166 0.40 7.77 -4.00
C PHE A 166 1.80 7.39 -3.53
N GLU A 167 2.84 7.92 -4.18
CA GLU A 167 4.23 7.48 -3.99
C GLU A 167 4.90 8.04 -2.73
N GLU A 168 4.46 9.22 -2.29
CA GLU A 168 5.00 9.92 -1.12
C GLU A 168 4.06 9.82 0.08
N ALA A 169 3.44 8.65 0.28
CA ALA A 169 2.74 8.41 1.53
C ALA A 169 3.78 8.24 2.64
N LYS A 170 3.66 9.07 3.68
CA LYS A 170 4.53 9.05 4.85
C LYS A 170 3.82 8.32 5.98
N TYR A 171 4.57 7.44 6.63
CA TYR A 171 4.05 6.58 7.68
C TYR A 171 4.86 6.80 8.94
N SER A 172 4.15 6.92 10.04
CA SER A 172 4.73 6.99 11.36
C SER A 172 3.85 6.25 12.36
N TYR A 173 4.52 5.71 13.36
CA TYR A 173 3.94 5.41 14.66
C TYR A 173 4.35 6.57 15.57
N GLU A 174 3.47 7.02 16.47
CA GLU A 174 3.78 8.04 17.50
C GLU A 174 5.05 7.69 18.32
N SER A 175 5.33 6.41 18.54
CA SER A 175 6.47 5.88 19.29
C SER A 175 7.77 5.80 18.48
N ASP A 176 7.70 5.93 17.16
CA ASP A 176 8.84 5.88 16.25
C ASP A 176 9.26 7.29 15.79
N GLU A 177 10.53 7.65 16.00
CA GLU A 177 11.07 8.93 15.51
C GLU A 177 11.36 8.93 14.00
N GLU A 178 11.34 7.77 13.34
CA GLU A 178 11.68 7.62 11.92
C GLU A 178 10.42 7.53 11.04
N GLU A 179 10.21 8.57 10.22
CA GLU A 179 9.23 8.53 9.12
C GLU A 179 9.67 7.54 8.04
N GLN A 180 8.78 6.62 7.65
CA GLN A 180 8.98 5.72 6.52
C GLN A 180 8.15 6.18 5.32
N SER A 181 8.66 5.98 4.11
CA SER A 181 7.92 6.21 2.86
C SER A 181 7.49 4.88 2.28
N SER A 182 6.24 4.79 1.83
CA SER A 182 5.68 3.63 1.14
C SER A 182 4.58 4.09 0.18
N GLU A 183 3.97 3.17 -0.54
CA GLU A 183 3.01 3.45 -1.61
C GLU A 183 1.60 3.00 -1.22
N ILE A 184 0.59 3.74 -1.68
CA ILE A 184 -0.83 3.35 -1.60
C ILE A 184 -1.36 3.24 -3.03
N HIS A 185 -1.99 2.11 -3.33
CA HIS A 185 -2.43 1.77 -4.68
C HIS A 185 -3.94 1.70 -4.73
N PHE A 186 -4.51 2.35 -5.74
CA PHE A 186 -5.91 2.19 -6.13
C PHE A 186 -6.00 1.67 -7.55
N VAL A 187 -6.99 0.82 -7.81
CA VAL A 187 -7.32 0.36 -9.17
C VAL A 187 -8.77 0.66 -9.49
N LYS A 188 -9.08 0.73 -10.78
CA LYS A 188 -10.45 0.96 -11.25
C LYS A 188 -11.06 -0.35 -11.73
N SER A 189 -12.16 -0.75 -11.08
CA SER A 189 -12.91 -1.95 -11.45
C SER A 189 -13.61 -1.80 -12.80
N LYS A 190 -14.12 -2.91 -13.35
CA LYS A 190 -14.93 -2.92 -14.58
C LYS A 190 -16.23 -2.13 -14.45
N GLU A 191 -16.67 -1.85 -13.23
CA GLU A 191 -17.86 -1.05 -12.92
C GLU A 191 -17.55 0.43 -12.70
N ASP A 192 -16.33 0.89 -13.04
CA ASP A 192 -15.86 2.28 -12.87
C ASP A 192 -15.78 2.73 -11.39
N LYS A 193 -15.65 1.77 -10.46
CA LYS A 193 -15.43 2.02 -9.03
C LYS A 193 -13.95 1.97 -8.68
N LEU A 194 -13.54 2.77 -7.70
CA LEU A 194 -12.22 2.65 -7.11
C LEU A 194 -12.15 1.39 -6.24
N VAL A 195 -10.97 0.78 -6.18
CA VAL A 195 -10.67 -0.38 -5.37
C VAL A 195 -9.35 -0.07 -4.70
N LEU A 196 -9.33 -0.04 -3.37
CA LEU A 196 -8.07 0.08 -2.65
C LEU A 196 -7.32 -1.25 -2.82
N ALA A 197 -6.24 -1.20 -3.57
CA ALA A 197 -5.47 -2.38 -3.98
C ALA A 197 -4.40 -2.74 -2.95
N GLN A 198 -3.81 -1.74 -2.31
CA GLN A 198 -2.76 -1.91 -1.32
C GLN A 198 -2.75 -0.73 -0.35
N HIS A 199 -2.66 -1.01 0.94
CA HIS A 199 -2.51 -0.02 1.99
C HIS A 199 -1.60 -0.56 3.10
N PRO A 200 -0.54 0.14 3.55
CA PRO A 200 0.41 -0.44 4.51
C PRO A 200 -0.16 -0.82 5.87
N ALA A 201 -1.20 -0.13 6.34
CA ALA A 201 -1.87 -0.44 7.60
C ALA A 201 -2.94 -1.55 7.48
N LEU A 202 -3.30 -1.98 6.26
CA LEU A 202 -4.38 -2.94 6.04
C LEU A 202 -3.86 -4.16 5.26
N ASP A 203 -4.22 -5.35 5.72
CA ASP A 203 -4.09 -6.55 4.89
C ASP A 203 -5.23 -6.55 3.87
N ILE A 204 -4.88 -6.41 2.60
CA ILE A 204 -5.84 -6.38 1.49
C ILE A 204 -5.48 -7.52 0.55
N HIS A 205 -6.24 -8.61 0.60
CA HIS A 205 -6.07 -9.70 -0.35
C HIS A 205 -6.73 -9.37 -1.69
N GLN A 206 -5.97 -9.44 -2.77
CA GLN A 206 -6.52 -9.47 -4.13
C GLN A 206 -6.62 -10.92 -4.61
N SER A 207 -7.83 -11.39 -4.91
CA SER A 207 -7.99 -12.65 -5.65
C SER A 207 -7.71 -12.43 -7.14
N ILE A 208 -6.57 -12.94 -7.63
CA ILE A 208 -6.18 -12.98 -9.06
C ILE A 208 -6.99 -14.03 -9.82
#